data_AF-A0A833TBC9-F1
#
_entry.id   AF-A0A833TBC9-F1
#
_cell.length_a   1.000
_cell.length_b   1.000
_cell.length_c   1.000
_cell.angle_alpha   90.00
_cell.angle_beta   90.00
_cell.angle_gamma   90.00
#
_symmetry.space_group_name_H-M   'P 1'
#
loop_
_entity.id
_entity.type
_entity.pdbx_description
1 polymer ?
#
loop_
_entity_poly.entity_id
_entity_poly.type
_entity_poly.pdbx_seq_one_letter_code
_entity_poly.pdbx_strand_id
1 'polypeptide(L)'
;MATTRLLLTFAIYRLIVTVGLTVEPTELLRLGVDGQLSVDPADMETASLDFGMMSRTEPLAVFHPASAEDIARLIRAAYGSARGFTVSARGHGHSINGQAQATKGLVIEMSGLRGRQLGSGKPALPRVSEEESYVDVWGGELWIDVLRATLEHGLAPKSWTDYLYLSVGGTLSNAGISGQAFNHGPQISNVYELDVVTGKGELLTCSEEQNSALFHAVLGGLGQFGIITRARIPLEPSPQRVRWIRALYSNFSAFTKDQEFLISLHAHPAAQKFDYVEGFVIVDDGLINNWRSSFFSPRNPVKITSFNANGGVLYCLEVTKNYDDSSATRIDQEIEALLEKLDFIPTSVFTTDLPYLDFLDRVHKNELKLRSKGLWDVPHPWLNLFVPKSSISDFDKGVFKGILGNKTSGPILIYPMNRDKWDQRTSVVTPDEDVFYLVAFLRSALDNGDETQTLEYLTQQNRRILKFCEDAGIKMKQYLPHHTAQQDWVDHFGDKWDRFYHKKLEFDPRRILATGQRIFNPSFTTQLAFSW
;
A
#
# COMPACT_ATOMS: atom_id res chain seq x y z
N MET A 1 25.80 7.95 45.75
CA MET A 1 24.95 7.18 44.82
C MET A 1 23.46 7.59 44.84
N ALA A 2 22.91 8.09 45.94
CA ALA A 2 21.53 8.61 45.97
C ALA A 2 21.36 9.99 45.30
N THR A 3 22.35 10.86 45.41
CA THR A 3 22.33 12.24 44.88
C THR A 3 22.41 12.31 43.34
N THR A 4 23.13 11.37 42.72
CA THR A 4 23.29 11.30 41.26
C THR A 4 22.01 10.83 40.56
N ARG A 5 21.22 9.96 41.20
CA ARG A 5 19.90 9.55 40.68
C ARG A 5 18.88 10.68 40.75
N LEU A 6 18.87 11.45 41.85
CA LEU A 6 17.95 12.58 42.04
C LEU A 6 18.21 13.71 41.01
N LEU A 7 19.47 13.99 40.69
CA LEU A 7 19.87 14.97 39.69
C LEU A 7 19.49 14.55 38.26
N LEU A 8 19.55 13.26 37.93
CA LEU A 8 19.10 12.74 36.63
C LEU A 8 17.57 12.85 36.49
N THR A 9 16.82 12.57 37.56
CA THR A 9 15.35 12.72 37.56
C THR A 9 14.93 14.18 37.43
N PHE A 10 15.65 15.09 38.09
CA PHE A 10 15.38 16.53 38.03
C PHE A 10 15.75 17.16 36.68
N ALA A 11 16.81 16.66 36.02
CA ALA A 11 17.20 17.09 34.68
C ALA A 11 16.19 16.62 33.61
N ILE A 12 15.68 15.40 33.74
CA ILE A 12 14.55 14.90 32.91
C ILE A 12 13.32 15.78 33.14
N TYR A 13 12.99 16.10 34.39
CA TYR A 13 11.84 16.95 34.73
C TYR A 13 11.97 18.40 34.20
N ARG A 14 13.17 19.00 34.24
CA ARG A 14 13.39 20.35 33.70
C ARG A 14 13.47 20.41 32.17
N LEU A 15 13.96 19.37 31.50
CA LEU A 15 13.91 19.32 30.03
C LEU A 15 12.46 19.23 29.53
N ILE A 16 11.61 18.47 30.25
CA ILE A 16 10.16 18.32 30.01
C ILE A 16 9.39 19.65 30.18
N VAL A 17 9.83 20.55 31.06
CA VAL A 17 9.19 21.86 31.28
C VAL A 17 9.60 22.90 30.23
N THR A 18 10.75 22.73 29.57
CA THR A 18 11.30 23.74 28.64
C THR A 18 10.87 23.50 27.19
N VAL A 19 10.59 22.25 26.82
CA VAL A 19 9.96 21.87 25.55
C VAL A 19 8.56 21.41 25.92
N GLY A 20 7.57 22.30 25.85
CA GLY A 20 6.21 22.06 26.36
C GLY A 20 5.58 20.75 25.85
N LEU A 21 5.83 19.66 26.57
CA LEU A 21 5.09 18.42 26.48
C LEU A 21 3.69 18.72 27.03
N THR A 22 2.73 18.83 26.13
CA THR A 22 1.32 19.13 26.46
C THR A 22 0.55 17.93 27.03
N VAL A 23 1.22 16.76 27.11
CA VAL A 23 0.72 15.55 27.77
C VAL A 23 1.64 15.29 28.95
N GLU A 24 1.12 15.33 30.18
CA GLU A 24 1.88 14.84 31.32
C GLU A 24 2.13 13.33 31.12
N PRO A 25 3.39 12.85 31.08
CA PRO A 25 3.67 11.40 30.97
C PRO A 25 2.95 10.57 32.05
N THR A 26 2.64 11.20 33.17
CA THR A 26 1.84 10.69 34.29
C THR A 26 0.37 10.39 33.93
N GLU A 27 -0.23 11.05 32.94
CA GLU A 27 -1.60 10.71 32.47
C GLU A 27 -1.61 9.45 31.62
N LEU A 28 -0.59 9.24 30.77
CA LEU A 28 -0.46 8.04 29.93
C LEU A 28 -0.10 6.80 30.76
N LEU A 29 0.74 6.95 31.80
CA LEU A 29 1.06 5.89 32.76
C LEU A 29 -0.16 5.44 33.61
N ARG A 30 -1.23 6.24 33.66
CA ARG A 30 -2.48 5.94 34.39
C ARG A 30 -3.54 5.23 33.54
N LEU A 31 -3.29 4.99 32.25
CA LEU A 31 -4.27 4.38 31.35
C LEU A 31 -4.59 2.91 31.67
N GLY A 32 -3.79 2.26 32.53
CA GLY A 32 -3.96 0.85 32.86
C GLY A 32 -3.88 -0.04 31.62
N VAL A 33 -2.97 0.28 30.70
CA VAL A 33 -2.71 -0.52 29.48
C VAL A 33 -1.66 -1.57 29.76
N ASP A 34 -1.77 -2.71 29.09
CA ASP A 34 -0.78 -3.80 29.17
C ASP A 34 0.41 -3.55 28.22
N GLY A 35 0.18 -2.75 27.17
CA GLY A 35 1.17 -2.29 26.21
C GLY A 35 2.19 -1.31 26.78
N GLN A 36 3.24 -1.04 25.99
CA GLN A 36 4.36 -0.19 26.38
C GLN A 36 4.32 1.15 25.65
N LEU A 37 4.45 2.24 26.40
CA LEU A 37 4.74 3.56 25.84
C LEU A 37 6.26 3.80 25.84
N SER A 38 6.83 4.02 24.65
CA SER A 38 8.25 4.33 24.45
C SER A 38 8.46 5.81 24.14
N VAL A 39 9.44 6.40 24.82
CA VAL A 39 10.02 7.72 24.52
C VAL A 39 11.51 7.58 24.18
N ASP A 40 11.93 6.36 23.81
CA ASP A 40 13.29 6.10 23.37
C ASP A 40 13.56 6.88 22.06
N PRO A 41 14.66 7.65 21.97
CA PRO A 41 15.02 8.34 20.74
C PRO A 41 15.04 7.46 19.49
N ALA A 42 15.46 6.21 19.58
CA ALA A 42 15.53 5.29 18.44
C ALA A 42 14.13 4.86 17.94
N ASP A 43 13.20 4.62 18.88
CA ASP A 43 11.80 4.29 18.54
C ASP A 43 11.13 5.52 17.89
N MET A 44 11.36 6.73 18.43
CA MET A 44 10.84 7.97 17.86
C MET A 44 11.44 8.28 16.48
N GLU A 45 12.74 8.07 16.29
CA GLU A 45 13.41 8.24 15.00
C GLU A 45 12.81 7.32 13.94
N THR A 46 12.66 6.02 14.26
CA THR A 46 12.05 5.03 13.37
C THR A 46 10.61 5.40 13.00
N ALA A 47 9.82 5.84 13.99
CA ALA A 47 8.44 6.26 13.77
C ALA A 47 8.32 7.61 13.02
N SER A 48 9.40 8.41 13.00
CA SER A 48 9.44 9.70 12.28
C SER A 48 9.74 9.58 10.78
N LEU A 49 10.15 8.40 10.33
CA LEU A 49 10.50 8.09 8.94
C LEU A 49 9.52 7.09 8.33
N ASP A 50 9.41 7.08 7.01
CA ASP A 50 8.70 6.07 6.24
C ASP A 50 9.54 5.67 5.02
N PHE A 51 9.05 4.69 4.26
CA PHE A 51 9.73 4.20 3.06
C PHE A 51 9.96 5.30 2.03
N GLY A 52 9.05 6.26 1.90
CA GLY A 52 9.21 7.36 0.96
C GLY A 52 10.38 8.28 1.28
N MET A 53 10.67 8.49 2.57
CA MET A 53 11.64 9.48 3.06
C MET A 53 11.39 10.89 2.50
N MET A 54 10.14 11.20 2.12
CA MET A 54 9.75 12.50 1.57
C MET A 54 9.41 13.51 2.66
N SER A 55 9.13 13.03 3.86
CA SER A 55 8.76 13.84 5.02
C SER A 55 9.23 13.20 6.31
N ARG A 56 9.58 14.04 7.30
CA ARG A 56 9.93 13.61 8.65
C ARG A 56 9.12 14.40 9.67
N THR A 57 8.48 13.68 10.59
CA THR A 57 7.69 14.25 11.67
C THR A 57 7.95 13.46 12.95
N GLU A 58 8.56 14.09 13.94
CA GLU A 58 8.84 13.42 15.21
C GLU A 58 7.57 13.28 16.05
N PRO A 59 7.22 12.06 16.50
CA PRO A 59 6.12 11.86 17.44
C PRO A 59 6.55 12.25 18.87
N LEU A 60 5.57 12.44 19.76
CA LEU A 60 5.81 12.64 21.19
C LEU A 60 6.22 11.34 21.89
N ALA A 61 5.69 10.21 21.42
CA ALA A 61 5.97 8.87 21.91
C ALA A 61 5.49 7.82 20.91
N VAL A 62 6.02 6.62 21.03
CA VAL A 62 5.59 5.43 20.28
C VAL A 62 4.88 4.49 21.24
N PHE A 63 3.67 4.07 20.90
CA PHE A 63 2.89 3.13 21.68
C PHE A 63 2.94 1.74 21.05
N HIS A 64 3.34 0.74 21.83
CA HIS A 64 3.34 -0.67 21.46
C HIS A 64 2.18 -1.37 22.18
N PRO A 65 1.00 -1.49 21.55
CA PRO A 65 -0.18 -2.07 22.18
C PRO A 65 -0.01 -3.59 22.37
N ALA A 66 -0.45 -4.13 23.50
CA ALA A 66 -0.59 -5.57 23.67
C ALA A 66 -1.98 -6.07 23.19
N SER A 67 -2.97 -5.19 23.03
CA SER A 67 -4.30 -5.60 22.61
C SER A 67 -5.06 -4.51 21.86
N ALA A 68 -6.17 -4.88 21.22
CA ALA A 68 -7.13 -3.91 20.68
C ALA A 68 -7.70 -3.00 21.78
N GLU A 69 -7.85 -3.52 23.01
CA GLU A 69 -8.35 -2.76 24.15
C GLU A 69 -7.33 -1.70 24.62
N ASP A 70 -6.04 -1.98 24.54
CA ASP A 70 -4.99 -0.97 24.79
C ASP A 70 -5.10 0.21 23.81
N ILE A 71 -5.30 -0.09 22.52
CA ILE A 71 -5.54 0.92 21.50
C ILE A 71 -6.80 1.72 21.84
N ALA A 72 -7.89 1.05 22.20
CA ALA A 72 -9.15 1.69 22.58
C ALA A 72 -8.98 2.62 23.80
N ARG A 73 -8.25 2.21 24.83
CA ARG A 73 -7.94 3.04 26.01
C ARG A 73 -7.12 4.27 25.63
N LEU A 74 -6.10 4.11 24.78
CA LEU A 74 -5.30 5.24 24.32
C LEU A 74 -6.14 6.23 23.51
N ILE A 75 -6.97 5.75 22.58
CA ILE A 75 -7.84 6.63 21.79
C ILE A 75 -8.89 7.31 22.67
N ARG A 76 -9.50 6.62 23.65
CA ARG A 76 -10.44 7.25 24.60
C ARG A 76 -9.76 8.38 25.39
N ALA A 77 -8.50 8.22 25.78
CA ALA A 77 -7.76 9.27 26.46
C ALA A 77 -7.45 10.46 25.54
N ALA A 78 -7.03 10.19 24.30
CA ALA A 78 -6.83 11.21 23.27
C ALA A 78 -8.12 12.00 23.00
N TYR A 79 -9.23 11.28 22.88
CA TYR A 79 -10.56 11.82 22.64
C TYR A 79 -11.13 12.57 23.85
N GLY A 80 -10.87 12.12 25.08
CA GLY A 80 -11.39 12.74 26.29
C GLY A 80 -10.59 13.96 26.76
N SER A 81 -9.31 14.07 26.38
CA SER A 81 -8.43 15.16 26.82
C SER A 81 -8.91 16.53 26.31
N ALA A 82 -8.89 17.55 27.17
CA ALA A 82 -9.25 18.92 26.81
C ALA A 82 -8.29 19.53 25.78
N ARG A 83 -7.00 19.17 25.87
CA ARG A 83 -5.97 19.56 24.90
C ARG A 83 -5.92 18.63 23.70
N GLY A 84 -6.30 17.36 23.90
CA GLY A 84 -6.24 16.30 22.90
C GLY A 84 -4.82 16.05 22.38
N PHE A 85 -4.64 14.94 21.69
CA PHE A 85 -3.43 14.67 20.91
C PHE A 85 -3.80 13.80 19.72
N THR A 86 -3.01 13.89 18.65
CA THR A 86 -3.25 13.10 17.44
C THR A 86 -2.67 11.70 17.59
N VAL A 87 -3.24 10.74 16.88
CA VAL A 87 -2.80 9.35 16.91
C VAL A 87 -2.74 8.82 15.48
N SER A 88 -1.61 8.22 15.10
CA SER A 88 -1.45 7.54 13.82
C SER A 88 -1.08 6.08 14.06
N ALA A 89 -1.80 5.16 13.43
CA ALA A 89 -1.39 3.76 13.39
C ALA A 89 -0.31 3.57 12.32
N ARG A 90 0.82 3.00 12.72
CA ARG A 90 1.92 2.61 11.84
C ARG A 90 1.91 1.10 11.67
N GLY A 91 1.70 0.66 10.44
CA GLY A 91 1.95 -0.73 10.03
C GLY A 91 3.45 -0.94 9.81
N HIS A 92 3.85 -1.39 8.61
CA HIS A 92 5.28 -1.57 8.29
C HIS A 92 5.99 -0.28 7.81
N GLY A 93 5.43 0.90 8.06
CA GLY A 93 6.07 2.18 7.67
C GLY A 93 6.23 2.42 6.17
N HIS A 94 5.53 1.68 5.30
CA HIS A 94 5.71 1.74 3.84
C HIS A 94 4.95 2.87 3.14
N SER A 95 4.55 3.90 3.90
CA SER A 95 3.98 5.15 3.38
C SER A 95 5.05 5.95 2.60
N ILE A 96 4.60 6.86 1.73
CA ILE A 96 5.51 7.67 0.90
C ILE A 96 5.68 9.10 1.43
N ASN A 97 4.63 9.68 2.02
CA ASN A 97 4.56 11.12 2.31
C ASN A 97 4.09 11.41 3.74
N GLY A 98 4.46 10.56 4.69
CA GLY A 98 4.21 10.77 6.12
C GLY A 98 2.82 10.35 6.58
N GLN A 99 2.06 9.59 5.78
CA GLN A 99 0.68 9.21 6.11
C GLN A 99 0.54 8.51 7.46
N ALA A 100 1.53 7.69 7.84
CA ALA A 100 1.57 6.95 9.11
C ALA A 100 2.27 7.71 10.26
N GLN A 101 2.72 8.95 10.04
CA GLN A 101 3.37 9.77 11.06
C GLN A 101 2.32 10.59 11.83
N ALA A 102 2.68 11.07 13.04
CA ALA A 102 1.79 11.88 13.87
C ALA A 102 2.49 13.18 14.33
N THR A 103 2.02 14.33 13.84
CA THR A 103 2.55 15.64 14.26
C THR A 103 2.09 15.97 15.67
N LYS A 104 3.03 16.16 16.61
CA LYS A 104 2.74 16.49 18.03
C LYS A 104 1.76 15.48 18.66
N GLY A 105 1.88 14.21 18.27
CA GLY A 105 1.00 13.14 18.70
C GLY A 105 1.73 11.82 18.92
N LEU A 106 0.98 10.74 19.05
CA LEU A 106 1.52 9.41 19.26
C LEU A 106 1.43 8.57 18.00
N VAL A 107 2.45 7.75 17.78
CA VAL A 107 2.41 6.68 16.78
C VAL A 107 2.12 5.37 17.48
N ILE A 108 1.10 4.63 17.04
CA ILE A 108 0.83 3.26 17.50
C ILE A 108 1.57 2.33 16.55
N GLU A 109 2.58 1.63 17.05
CA GLU A 109 3.29 0.60 16.29
C GLU A 109 2.46 -0.68 16.27
N MET A 110 1.78 -0.92 15.15
CA MET A 110 0.88 -2.05 14.97
C MET A 110 1.66 -3.33 14.63
N SER A 111 2.81 -3.20 13.96
CA SER A 111 3.61 -4.35 13.57
C SER A 111 4.58 -4.72 14.70
N GLY A 112 4.63 -5.99 15.07
CA GLY A 112 5.58 -6.45 16.08
C GLY A 112 7.02 -6.29 15.56
N LEU A 113 7.90 -5.63 16.33
CA LEU A 113 9.33 -5.72 16.07
C LEU A 113 9.76 -7.19 16.19
N ARG A 114 10.37 -7.75 15.14
CA ARG A 114 10.97 -9.09 15.18
C ARG A 114 11.88 -9.18 16.40
N GLY A 115 11.48 -9.95 17.41
CA GLY A 115 12.30 -10.25 18.60
C GLY A 115 11.95 -9.48 19.88
N ARG A 116 11.12 -8.44 19.87
CA ARG A 116 10.49 -7.96 21.12
C ARG A 116 9.24 -8.80 21.33
N GLN A 117 9.29 -9.73 22.28
CA GLN A 117 8.06 -10.34 22.80
C GLN A 117 7.22 -9.20 23.38
N LEU A 118 6.15 -8.84 22.66
CA LEU A 118 4.96 -8.31 23.33
C LEU A 118 4.65 -9.27 24.47
N GLY A 119 4.28 -8.75 25.64
CA GLY A 119 3.95 -9.55 26.82
C GLY A 119 2.88 -10.60 26.54
N SER A 120 2.43 -11.33 27.57
CA SER A 120 1.47 -12.44 27.48
C SER A 120 0.15 -12.19 26.71
N GLY A 121 -0.12 -10.97 26.25
CA GLY A 121 -1.11 -10.66 25.22
C GLY A 121 -0.48 -10.42 23.84
N LYS A 122 0.15 -11.41 23.22
CA LYS A 122 0.38 -11.32 21.76
C LYS A 122 -1.01 -11.31 21.09
N PRO A 123 -1.33 -10.40 20.13
CA PRO A 123 -2.43 -10.68 19.21
C PRO A 123 -2.18 -12.06 18.62
N ALA A 124 -3.18 -12.95 18.69
CA ALA A 124 -3.00 -14.34 18.30
C ALA A 124 -2.43 -14.44 16.88
N LEU A 125 -1.59 -15.46 16.64
CA LEU A 125 -1.16 -15.85 15.29
C LEU A 125 -2.38 -15.91 14.34
N PRO A 126 -2.17 -15.73 13.02
CA PRO A 126 -3.23 -15.93 12.04
C PRO A 126 -4.07 -17.18 12.35
N ARG A 127 -5.38 -17.02 12.54
CA ARG A 127 -6.29 -18.12 12.88
C ARG A 127 -7.05 -18.53 11.65
N VAL A 128 -6.66 -19.67 11.08
CA VAL A 128 -7.27 -20.20 9.86
C VAL A 128 -8.48 -21.06 10.22
N SER A 129 -9.60 -20.81 9.55
CA SER A 129 -10.76 -21.72 9.51
C SER A 129 -10.76 -22.43 8.17
N GLU A 130 -10.46 -23.73 8.16
CA GLU A 130 -10.47 -24.55 6.95
C GLU A 130 -11.89 -24.77 6.42
N GLU A 131 -12.83 -25.07 7.33
CA GLU A 131 -14.23 -25.34 7.00
C GLU A 131 -14.90 -24.13 6.35
N GLU A 132 -14.69 -22.94 6.93
CA GLU A 132 -15.30 -21.69 6.44
C GLU A 132 -14.39 -20.93 5.45
N SER A 133 -13.19 -21.46 5.17
CA SER A 133 -12.20 -20.89 4.24
C SER A 133 -11.93 -19.40 4.46
N TYR A 134 -11.55 -19.03 5.69
CA TYR A 134 -11.10 -17.67 6.01
C TYR A 134 -9.93 -17.69 7.00
N VAL A 135 -9.24 -16.56 7.13
CA VAL A 135 -8.26 -16.32 8.20
C VAL A 135 -8.61 -15.05 8.96
N ASP A 136 -8.63 -15.15 10.29
CA ASP A 136 -8.69 -13.99 11.20
C ASP A 136 -7.26 -13.56 11.56
N VAL A 137 -6.92 -12.30 11.26
CA VAL A 137 -5.54 -11.77 11.43
C VAL A 137 -5.54 -10.42 12.13
N TRP A 138 -4.47 -10.16 12.89
CA TRP A 138 -4.21 -8.84 13.48
C TRP A 138 -3.97 -7.80 12.38
N GLY A 139 -4.48 -6.58 12.56
CA GLY A 139 -4.33 -5.51 11.57
C GLY A 139 -2.87 -5.10 11.30
N GLY A 140 -1.96 -5.34 12.25
CA GLY A 140 -0.53 -5.12 12.09
C GLY A 140 0.26 -6.31 11.52
N GLU A 141 -0.38 -7.46 11.30
CA GLU A 141 0.26 -8.66 10.72
C GLU A 141 0.71 -8.37 9.29
N LEU A 142 1.87 -8.90 8.88
CA LEU A 142 2.36 -8.75 7.51
C LEU A 142 1.74 -9.81 6.59
N TRP A 143 1.44 -9.44 5.35
CA TRP A 143 0.87 -10.39 4.37
C TRP A 143 1.74 -11.61 4.11
N ILE A 144 3.07 -11.51 4.24
CA ILE A 144 3.97 -12.68 4.13
C ILE A 144 3.74 -13.69 5.26
N ASP A 145 3.43 -13.22 6.47
CA ASP A 145 3.18 -14.09 7.62
C ASP A 145 1.76 -14.69 7.54
N VAL A 146 0.80 -13.93 7.02
CA VAL A 146 -0.54 -14.45 6.65
C VAL A 146 -0.42 -15.56 5.60
N LEU A 147 0.31 -15.32 4.51
CA LEU A 147 0.51 -16.30 3.44
C LEU A 147 1.14 -17.59 3.98
N ARG A 148 2.20 -17.49 4.78
CA ARG A 148 2.85 -18.68 5.36
C ARG A 148 1.89 -19.48 6.22
N ALA A 149 1.15 -18.81 7.10
CA ALA A 149 0.19 -19.47 7.98
C ALA A 149 -0.92 -20.16 7.18
N THR A 150 -1.48 -19.53 6.16
CA THR A 150 -2.58 -20.14 5.37
C THR A 150 -2.10 -21.30 4.51
N LEU A 151 -0.86 -21.25 4.00
CA LEU A 151 -0.28 -22.35 3.21
C LEU A 151 -0.11 -23.64 4.02
N GLU A 152 0.06 -23.56 5.34
CA GLU A 152 0.08 -24.75 6.22
C GLU A 152 -1.25 -25.52 6.18
N HIS A 153 -2.33 -24.86 5.79
CA HIS A 153 -3.67 -25.43 5.62
C HIS A 153 -4.05 -25.66 4.14
N GLY A 154 -3.10 -25.49 3.20
CA GLY A 154 -3.38 -25.59 1.76
C GLY A 154 -4.33 -24.50 1.24
N LEU A 155 -4.37 -23.36 1.91
CA LEU A 155 -5.23 -22.23 1.59
C LEU A 155 -4.41 -20.93 1.38
N ALA A 156 -4.97 -19.98 0.65
CA ALA A 156 -4.35 -18.68 0.43
C ALA A 156 -5.39 -17.57 0.20
N PRO A 157 -5.10 -16.31 0.57
CA PRO A 157 -5.84 -15.16 0.10
C PRO A 157 -5.90 -15.08 -1.44
N LYS A 158 -7.00 -14.52 -1.96
CA LYS A 158 -7.29 -14.43 -3.40
C LYS A 158 -6.68 -13.20 -4.08
N SER A 159 -6.45 -12.14 -3.31
CA SER A 159 -6.00 -10.83 -3.81
C SER A 159 -4.81 -10.34 -2.99
N TRP A 160 -3.82 -9.77 -3.67
CA TRP A 160 -2.50 -9.51 -3.12
C TRP A 160 -2.02 -8.10 -3.42
N THR A 161 -0.88 -7.76 -2.83
CA THR A 161 0.00 -6.67 -3.23
C THR A 161 1.29 -7.24 -3.80
N ASP A 162 1.97 -6.50 -4.67
CA ASP A 162 3.26 -6.96 -5.24
C ASP A 162 4.33 -7.20 -4.17
N TYR A 163 4.25 -6.45 -3.07
CA TYR A 163 5.15 -6.55 -1.93
C TYR A 163 4.39 -7.02 -0.70
N LEU A 164 4.87 -8.10 -0.04
CA LEU A 164 4.16 -8.78 1.04
C LEU A 164 4.57 -8.36 2.45
N TYR A 165 5.63 -7.55 2.59
CA TYR A 165 6.04 -6.98 3.88
C TYR A 165 5.28 -5.68 4.14
N LEU A 166 3.96 -5.77 3.98
CA LEU A 166 2.99 -4.72 4.24
C LEU A 166 1.99 -5.26 5.26
N SER A 167 1.57 -4.41 6.20
CA SER A 167 0.57 -4.80 7.19
C SER A 167 -0.82 -4.90 6.57
N VAL A 168 -1.64 -5.85 7.03
CA VAL A 168 -3.04 -6.03 6.63
C VAL A 168 -3.83 -4.72 6.72
N GLY A 169 -3.91 -4.10 7.90
CA GLY A 169 -4.65 -2.87 8.13
C GLY A 169 -4.15 -1.69 7.29
N GLY A 170 -2.84 -1.61 7.03
CA GLY A 170 -2.26 -0.59 6.15
C GLY A 170 -2.73 -0.71 4.70
N THR A 171 -2.74 -1.93 4.15
CA THR A 171 -3.22 -2.17 2.78
C THR A 171 -4.73 -2.00 2.65
N LEU A 172 -5.51 -2.50 3.61
CA LEU A 172 -6.97 -2.36 3.65
C LEU A 172 -7.41 -0.90 3.86
N SER A 173 -6.57 -0.07 4.48
CA SER A 173 -6.81 1.38 4.57
C SER A 173 -6.59 2.12 3.25
N ASN A 174 -6.02 1.48 2.21
CA ASN A 174 -5.79 2.07 0.90
C ASN A 174 -6.63 1.37 -0.18
N ALA A 175 -6.29 0.12 -0.52
CA ALA A 175 -7.04 -0.78 -1.38
C ALA A 175 -6.41 -2.18 -1.36
N GLY A 176 -5.09 -2.24 -1.58
CA GLY A 176 -4.35 -3.48 -1.79
C GLY A 176 -4.57 -4.03 -3.20
N ILE A 177 -3.67 -3.71 -4.13
CA ILE A 177 -3.78 -4.08 -5.55
C ILE A 177 -2.53 -4.82 -6.04
N SER A 178 -2.75 -5.75 -6.96
CA SER A 178 -1.78 -6.47 -7.77
C SER A 178 -2.53 -7.11 -8.94
N GLY A 179 -1.84 -7.89 -9.77
CA GLY A 179 -2.37 -8.51 -10.98
C GLY A 179 -3.55 -9.49 -10.81
N GLN A 180 -4.00 -9.80 -9.58
CA GLN A 180 -5.22 -10.60 -9.34
C GLN A 180 -6.48 -9.72 -9.24
N ALA A 181 -6.33 -8.41 -9.06
CA ALA A 181 -7.44 -7.50 -8.76
C ALA A 181 -8.48 -7.41 -9.88
N PHE A 182 -8.10 -7.70 -11.14
CA PHE A 182 -9.06 -7.77 -12.23
C PHE A 182 -10.07 -8.91 -12.07
N ASN A 183 -9.67 -10.00 -11.39
CA ASN A 183 -10.47 -11.20 -11.22
C ASN A 183 -11.22 -11.19 -9.87
N HIS A 184 -10.51 -10.83 -8.80
CA HIS A 184 -11.01 -10.92 -7.42
C HIS A 184 -11.30 -9.57 -6.77
N GLY A 185 -11.04 -8.45 -7.46
CA GLY A 185 -11.01 -7.13 -6.85
C GLY A 185 -9.77 -6.90 -5.98
N PRO A 186 -9.57 -5.66 -5.50
CA PRO A 186 -8.52 -5.35 -4.52
C PRO A 186 -8.73 -6.12 -3.21
N GLN A 187 -7.74 -6.10 -2.31
CA GLN A 187 -7.83 -6.71 -0.98
C GLN A 187 -9.04 -6.19 -0.19
N ILE A 188 -9.42 -4.91 -0.33
CA ILE A 188 -10.63 -4.35 0.30
C ILE A 188 -11.94 -4.98 -0.20
N SER A 189 -11.96 -5.64 -1.36
CA SER A 189 -13.12 -6.41 -1.83
C SER A 189 -13.12 -7.85 -1.30
N ASN A 190 -12.08 -8.24 -0.55
CA ASN A 190 -11.86 -9.58 -0.02
C ASN A 190 -11.73 -9.49 1.51
N VAL A 191 -12.78 -8.99 2.16
CA VAL A 191 -12.89 -8.91 3.63
C VAL A 191 -14.32 -9.24 4.02
N TYR A 192 -14.51 -10.17 4.94
CA TYR A 192 -15.84 -10.49 5.48
C TYR A 192 -16.21 -9.62 6.69
N GLU A 193 -15.23 -9.31 7.53
CA GLU A 193 -15.46 -8.66 8.82
C GLU A 193 -14.19 -7.97 9.31
N LEU A 194 -14.34 -6.90 10.08
CA LEU A 194 -13.27 -6.15 10.72
C LEU A 194 -13.60 -5.90 12.19
N ASP A 195 -12.57 -5.88 13.04
CA ASP A 195 -12.65 -5.20 14.34
C ASP A 195 -11.90 -3.87 14.22
N VAL A 196 -12.54 -2.79 14.66
CA VAL A 196 -12.08 -1.41 14.47
C VAL A 196 -12.19 -0.64 15.78
N VAL A 197 -11.13 0.06 16.16
CA VAL A 197 -11.17 1.09 17.21
C VAL A 197 -11.44 2.45 16.56
N THR A 198 -12.62 3.03 16.78
CA THR A 198 -13.00 4.35 16.21
C THR A 198 -12.22 5.49 16.85
N GLY A 199 -12.31 6.71 16.29
CA GLY A 199 -11.72 7.92 16.87
C GLY A 199 -12.32 8.33 18.23
N LYS A 200 -13.46 7.74 18.62
CA LYS A 200 -14.04 7.86 19.97
C LYS A 200 -13.46 6.84 20.96
N GLY A 201 -12.68 5.88 20.47
CA GLY A 201 -12.10 4.79 21.26
C GLY A 201 -13.10 3.67 21.57
N GLU A 202 -14.12 3.51 20.72
CA GLU A 202 -15.05 2.38 20.73
C GLU A 202 -14.46 1.24 19.91
N LEU A 203 -14.36 0.04 20.49
CA LEU A 203 -13.98 -1.17 19.76
C LEU A 203 -15.24 -1.81 19.19
N LEU A 204 -15.39 -1.80 17.87
CA LEU A 204 -16.58 -2.26 17.15
C LEU A 204 -16.20 -3.35 16.14
N THR A 205 -16.97 -4.43 16.10
CA THR A 205 -16.96 -5.39 14.98
C THR A 205 -17.90 -4.90 13.89
N CYS A 206 -17.45 -4.91 12.63
CA CYS A 206 -18.23 -4.48 11.48
C CYS A 206 -18.05 -5.40 10.27
N SER A 207 -19.10 -5.55 9.48
CA SER A 207 -19.23 -6.38 8.28
C SER A 207 -20.25 -5.75 7.33
N GLU A 208 -20.62 -6.43 6.24
CA GLU A 208 -21.71 -5.97 5.37
C GLU A 208 -23.05 -5.86 6.11
N GLU A 209 -23.28 -6.72 7.12
CA GLU A 209 -24.56 -6.80 7.85
C GLU A 209 -24.54 -6.06 9.20
N GLN A 210 -23.38 -5.95 9.85
CA GLN A 210 -23.21 -5.33 11.16
C GLN A 210 -22.36 -4.07 11.06
N ASN A 211 -22.83 -2.92 11.57
CA ASN A 211 -22.07 -1.66 11.51
C ASN A 211 -21.53 -1.34 10.10
N SER A 212 -22.32 -1.67 9.06
CA SER A 212 -21.95 -1.57 7.64
C SER A 212 -21.40 -0.21 7.22
N ALA A 213 -21.95 0.85 7.80
CA ALA A 213 -21.46 2.22 7.66
C ALA A 213 -19.97 2.38 8.02
N LEU A 214 -19.51 1.74 9.11
CA LEU A 214 -18.11 1.74 9.53
C LEU A 214 -17.28 0.82 8.64
N PHE A 215 -17.78 -0.38 8.34
CA PHE A 215 -17.11 -1.37 7.49
C PHE A 215 -16.69 -0.78 6.14
N HIS A 216 -17.63 -0.17 5.43
CA HIS A 216 -17.32 0.47 4.16
C HIS A 216 -16.47 1.74 4.32
N ALA A 217 -16.61 2.49 5.42
CA ALA A 217 -15.81 3.68 5.64
C ALA A 217 -14.33 3.35 5.81
N VAL A 218 -13.97 2.34 6.61
CA VAL A 218 -12.55 2.01 6.90
C VAL A 218 -11.81 1.38 5.72
N LEU A 219 -12.52 0.65 4.85
CA LEU A 219 -11.95 0.07 3.63
C LEU A 219 -11.64 1.17 2.61
N GLY A 220 -10.35 1.36 2.31
CA GLY A 220 -9.86 2.52 1.57
C GLY A 220 -10.00 3.84 2.34
N GLY A 221 -10.20 3.78 3.66
CA GLY A 221 -10.52 4.93 4.51
C GLY A 221 -9.34 5.76 4.97
N LEU A 222 -8.12 5.43 4.52
CA LEU A 222 -6.88 6.17 4.82
C LEU A 222 -6.63 6.33 6.35
N GLY A 223 -7.10 5.37 7.16
CA GLY A 223 -7.02 5.40 8.63
C GLY A 223 -7.88 6.47 9.30
N GLN A 224 -8.82 7.11 8.59
CA GLN A 224 -9.53 8.30 9.08
C GLN A 224 -10.67 8.01 10.06
N PHE A 225 -11.24 6.80 10.03
CA PHE A 225 -12.45 6.47 10.78
C PHE A 225 -12.19 5.54 11.96
N GLY A 226 -11.03 4.89 11.98
CA GLY A 226 -10.63 3.99 13.03
C GLY A 226 -9.38 3.20 12.68
N ILE A 227 -8.85 2.49 13.67
CA ILE A 227 -7.70 1.60 13.54
C ILE A 227 -8.23 0.17 13.40
N ILE A 228 -7.93 -0.48 12.28
CA ILE A 228 -8.27 -1.88 12.05
C ILE A 228 -7.37 -2.74 12.95
N THR A 229 -7.97 -3.45 13.91
CA THR A 229 -7.28 -4.34 14.84
C THR A 229 -7.39 -5.80 14.43
N ARG A 230 -8.48 -6.20 13.77
CA ARG A 230 -8.60 -7.54 13.17
C ARG A 230 -9.26 -7.43 11.79
N ALA A 231 -8.86 -8.29 10.87
CA ALA A 231 -9.58 -8.54 9.63
C ALA A 231 -9.85 -10.03 9.43
N ARG A 232 -11.04 -10.37 8.93
CA ARG A 232 -11.41 -11.68 8.42
C ARG A 232 -11.27 -11.69 6.91
N ILE A 233 -10.30 -12.44 6.40
CA ILE A 233 -9.94 -12.47 4.97
C ILE A 233 -10.39 -13.82 4.39
N PRO A 234 -11.14 -13.84 3.28
CA PRO A 234 -11.51 -15.08 2.60
C PRO A 234 -10.29 -15.74 1.96
N LEU A 235 -10.31 -17.06 1.97
CA LEU A 235 -9.29 -17.90 1.39
C LEU A 235 -9.84 -18.72 0.22
N GLU A 236 -8.94 -19.28 -0.56
CA GLU A 236 -9.19 -20.32 -1.55
C GLU A 236 -8.12 -21.41 -1.47
N PRO A 237 -8.35 -22.60 -2.06
CA PRO A 237 -7.31 -23.60 -2.22
C PRO A 237 -6.06 -22.99 -2.83
N SER A 238 -4.92 -23.12 -2.15
CA SER A 238 -3.67 -22.55 -2.62
C SER A 238 -3.10 -23.40 -3.77
N PRO A 239 -2.76 -22.80 -4.91
CA PRO A 239 -2.01 -23.51 -5.93
C PRO A 239 -0.60 -23.84 -5.43
N GLN A 240 -0.01 -24.91 -5.96
CA GLN A 240 1.34 -25.32 -5.59
C GLN A 240 2.40 -24.59 -6.41
N ARG A 241 2.11 -24.37 -7.69
CA ARG A 241 3.05 -23.86 -8.68
C ARG A 241 2.45 -22.77 -9.54
N VAL A 242 3.34 -22.00 -10.15
CA VAL A 242 3.02 -20.89 -11.03
C VAL A 242 3.85 -21.02 -12.29
N ARG A 243 3.18 -21.02 -13.44
CA ARG A 243 3.83 -20.70 -14.71
C ARG A 243 3.81 -19.19 -14.90
N TRP A 244 4.98 -18.58 -14.81
CA TRP A 244 5.17 -17.14 -14.92
C TRP A 244 5.70 -16.81 -16.32
N ILE A 245 5.03 -15.91 -17.02
CA ILE A 245 5.29 -15.61 -18.43
C ILE A 245 5.44 -14.10 -18.63
N ARG A 246 6.39 -13.71 -19.48
CA ARG A 246 6.53 -12.36 -20.00
C ARG A 246 6.61 -12.35 -21.52
N ALA A 247 6.00 -11.34 -22.13
CA ALA A 247 6.05 -11.12 -23.56
C ALA A 247 6.16 -9.62 -23.87
N LEU A 248 6.95 -9.26 -24.89
CA LEU A 248 7.20 -7.87 -25.25
C LEU A 248 6.32 -7.40 -26.40
N TYR A 249 5.99 -6.12 -26.36
CA TYR A 249 5.25 -5.39 -27.37
C TYR A 249 6.00 -4.11 -27.73
N SER A 250 6.00 -3.75 -29.01
CA SER A 250 6.46 -2.46 -29.51
C SER A 250 5.32 -1.48 -29.79
N ASN A 251 4.07 -1.97 -29.82
CA ASN A 251 2.87 -1.20 -30.08
C ASN A 251 1.99 -1.12 -28.83
N PHE A 252 1.78 0.09 -28.32
CA PHE A 252 0.97 0.32 -27.12
C PHE A 252 -0.49 -0.11 -27.27
N SER A 253 -1.07 0.09 -28.46
CA SER A 253 -2.46 -0.28 -28.74
C SER A 253 -2.64 -1.80 -28.74
N ALA A 254 -1.66 -2.55 -29.26
CA ALA A 254 -1.69 -4.02 -29.18
C ALA A 254 -1.55 -4.49 -27.72
N PHE A 255 -0.57 -3.94 -27.00
CA PHE A 255 -0.32 -4.25 -25.59
C PHE A 255 -1.56 -4.02 -24.70
N THR A 256 -2.19 -2.85 -24.82
CA THR A 256 -3.38 -2.50 -24.02
C THR A 256 -4.60 -3.31 -24.42
N LYS A 257 -4.85 -3.51 -25.72
CA LYS A 257 -5.93 -4.37 -26.22
C LYS A 257 -5.82 -5.79 -25.67
N ASP A 258 -4.62 -6.34 -25.62
CA ASP A 258 -4.38 -7.69 -25.12
C ASP A 258 -4.52 -7.78 -23.61
N GLN A 259 -4.02 -6.80 -22.85
CA GLN A 259 -4.29 -6.74 -21.41
C GLN A 259 -5.80 -6.65 -21.13
N GLU A 260 -6.54 -5.80 -21.84
CA GLU A 260 -7.98 -5.65 -21.71
C GLU A 260 -8.74 -6.93 -22.06
N PHE A 261 -8.32 -7.60 -23.15
CA PHE A 261 -8.87 -8.90 -23.53
C PHE A 261 -8.68 -9.92 -22.40
N LEU A 262 -7.46 -10.05 -21.88
CA LEU A 262 -7.17 -11.01 -20.81
C LEU A 262 -8.00 -10.76 -19.55
N ILE A 263 -8.16 -9.50 -19.12
CA ILE A 263 -8.97 -9.20 -17.94
C ILE A 263 -10.48 -9.33 -18.17
N SER A 264 -10.94 -9.24 -19.41
CA SER A 264 -12.35 -9.49 -19.76
C SER A 264 -12.75 -10.96 -19.55
N LEU A 265 -11.76 -11.87 -19.52
CA LEU A 265 -11.97 -13.30 -19.29
C LEU A 265 -12.21 -13.64 -17.81
N HIS A 266 -12.28 -12.67 -16.90
CA HIS A 266 -12.42 -12.95 -15.46
C HIS A 266 -13.62 -13.84 -15.10
N ALA A 267 -14.72 -13.80 -15.85
CA ALA A 267 -15.89 -14.64 -15.64
C ALA A 267 -15.77 -16.05 -16.26
N HIS A 268 -14.70 -16.32 -17.03
CA HIS A 268 -14.48 -17.61 -17.66
C HIS A 268 -13.90 -18.64 -16.67
N PRO A 269 -14.05 -19.95 -16.95
CA PRO A 269 -13.42 -21.01 -16.17
C PRO A 269 -11.91 -20.83 -16.05
N ALA A 270 -11.32 -21.35 -14.98
CA ALA A 270 -9.87 -21.23 -14.71
C ALA A 270 -9.00 -21.67 -15.91
N ALA A 271 -9.37 -22.73 -16.63
CA ALA A 271 -8.64 -23.22 -17.80
C ALA A 271 -8.59 -22.23 -19.00
N GLN A 272 -9.42 -21.18 -18.99
CA GLN A 272 -9.58 -20.24 -20.11
C GLN A 272 -9.17 -18.81 -19.74
N LYS A 273 -8.43 -18.62 -18.64
CA LYS A 273 -7.92 -17.31 -18.23
C LYS A 273 -6.57 -17.44 -17.52
N PHE A 274 -5.82 -16.34 -17.50
CA PHE A 274 -4.68 -16.21 -16.58
C PHE A 274 -5.16 -15.85 -15.18
N ASP A 275 -4.34 -16.17 -14.18
CA ASP A 275 -4.63 -15.97 -12.76
C ASP A 275 -4.02 -14.64 -12.24
N TYR A 276 -3.09 -14.06 -13.01
CA TYR A 276 -2.45 -12.77 -12.77
C TYR A 276 -2.22 -12.07 -14.11
N VAL A 277 -2.50 -10.76 -14.18
CA VAL A 277 -2.19 -9.90 -15.34
C VAL A 277 -1.62 -8.58 -14.86
N GLU A 278 -0.38 -8.28 -15.23
CA GLU A 278 0.24 -6.96 -15.09
C GLU A 278 1.00 -6.56 -16.37
N GLY A 279 1.70 -5.43 -16.30
CA GLY A 279 2.67 -5.08 -17.31
C GLY A 279 3.58 -3.94 -16.88
N PHE A 280 4.58 -3.69 -17.73
CA PHE A 280 5.64 -2.71 -17.50
C PHE A 280 5.85 -1.84 -18.72
N VAL A 281 6.19 -0.57 -18.47
CA VAL A 281 6.75 0.31 -19.49
C VAL A 281 8.27 0.26 -19.41
N ILE A 282 8.91 0.08 -20.55
CA ILE A 282 10.36 0.01 -20.70
C ILE A 282 10.78 1.15 -21.63
N VAL A 283 11.31 2.22 -21.05
CA VAL A 283 11.88 3.37 -21.80
C VAL A 283 13.41 3.42 -21.74
N ASP A 284 14.02 2.52 -20.96
CA ASP A 284 15.46 2.43 -20.71
C ASP A 284 15.89 0.95 -20.70
N ASP A 285 16.89 0.60 -21.52
CA ASP A 285 17.48 -0.75 -21.61
C ASP A 285 17.99 -1.25 -20.24
N GLY A 286 18.37 -0.34 -19.33
CA GLY A 286 18.78 -0.67 -17.97
C GLY A 286 17.70 -1.35 -17.13
N LEU A 287 16.42 -1.07 -17.39
CA LEU A 287 15.28 -1.66 -16.67
C LEU A 287 15.13 -3.16 -16.95
N ILE A 288 15.36 -3.58 -18.19
CA ILE A 288 15.33 -4.98 -18.62
C ILE A 288 16.39 -5.79 -17.87
N ASN A 289 17.59 -5.22 -17.71
CA ASN A 289 18.78 -5.95 -17.31
C ASN A 289 19.07 -5.93 -15.79
N ASN A 290 18.53 -4.96 -15.03
CA ASN A 290 18.93 -4.76 -13.62
C ASN A 290 17.86 -5.02 -12.56
N TRP A 291 16.59 -4.67 -12.82
CA TRP A 291 15.57 -4.61 -11.75
C TRP A 291 14.82 -5.92 -11.51
N ARG A 292 14.61 -6.74 -12.55
CA ARG A 292 13.98 -8.09 -12.46
C ARG A 292 14.82 -9.15 -13.20
N SER A 293 16.15 -9.04 -13.07
CA SER A 293 17.21 -9.75 -13.81
C SER A 293 17.23 -11.29 -13.69
N SER A 294 16.18 -11.92 -13.19
CA SER A 294 16.01 -13.38 -13.22
C SER A 294 15.25 -13.86 -14.46
N PHE A 295 14.48 -12.99 -15.13
CA PHE A 295 13.64 -13.40 -16.27
C PHE A 295 14.34 -13.28 -17.63
N PHE A 296 15.12 -12.21 -17.83
CA PHE A 296 15.93 -12.03 -19.03
C PHE A 296 17.35 -12.46 -18.70
N SER A 297 17.80 -13.58 -19.27
CA SER A 297 19.13 -14.12 -19.01
C SER A 297 20.20 -13.09 -19.40
N PRO A 298 21.26 -12.88 -18.57
CA PRO A 298 22.42 -12.08 -18.97
C PRO A 298 23.09 -12.58 -20.26
N ARG A 299 22.84 -13.84 -20.64
CA ARG A 299 23.35 -14.46 -21.87
C ARG A 299 22.56 -14.06 -23.12
N ASN A 300 21.37 -13.49 -22.98
CA ASN A 300 20.55 -13.05 -24.12
C ASN A 300 19.82 -11.72 -23.79
N PRO A 301 20.57 -10.60 -23.68
CA PRO A 301 20.01 -9.32 -23.30
C PRO A 301 19.05 -8.81 -24.38
N VAL A 302 17.80 -8.51 -23.99
CA VAL A 302 16.84 -7.82 -24.85
C VAL A 302 17.33 -6.38 -25.00
N LYS A 303 17.58 -5.95 -26.25
CA LYS A 303 17.90 -4.55 -26.57
C LYS A 303 16.67 -3.90 -27.19
N ILE A 304 16.27 -2.72 -26.72
CA ILE A 304 15.17 -1.94 -27.32
C ILE A 304 15.45 -1.72 -28.80
N THR A 305 16.70 -1.43 -29.18
CA THR A 305 17.13 -1.23 -30.57
C THR A 305 16.98 -2.46 -31.48
N SER A 306 16.86 -3.66 -30.92
CA SER A 306 16.60 -4.88 -31.70
C SER A 306 15.14 -4.99 -32.16
N PHE A 307 14.26 -4.13 -31.64
CA PHE A 307 12.85 -4.10 -31.97
C PHE A 307 12.55 -2.69 -32.50
N ASN A 308 11.90 -2.55 -33.66
CA ASN A 308 11.52 -1.24 -34.21
C ASN A 308 10.42 -0.58 -33.35
N ALA A 309 10.78 -0.16 -32.13
CA ALA A 309 9.88 0.41 -31.14
C ALA A 309 9.53 1.85 -31.51
N ASN A 310 8.26 2.10 -31.83
CA ASN A 310 7.78 3.43 -32.15
C ASN A 310 7.94 4.35 -30.92
N GLY A 311 8.79 5.37 -31.04
CA GLY A 311 9.08 6.30 -29.95
C GLY A 311 10.06 5.78 -28.90
N GLY A 312 10.75 4.67 -29.15
CA GLY A 312 11.80 4.15 -28.25
C GLY A 312 11.28 3.50 -26.97
N VAL A 313 10.00 3.12 -26.92
CA VAL A 313 9.36 2.50 -25.75
C VAL A 313 8.93 1.07 -26.09
N LEU A 314 9.28 0.12 -25.22
CA LEU A 314 8.73 -1.23 -25.22
C LEU A 314 7.75 -1.39 -24.06
N TYR A 315 6.84 -2.34 -24.21
CA TYR A 315 5.90 -2.74 -23.17
C TYR A 315 6.07 -4.23 -22.90
N CYS A 316 5.97 -4.62 -21.64
CA CYS A 316 6.06 -6.02 -21.25
C CYS A 316 4.75 -6.43 -20.62
N LEU A 317 4.06 -7.40 -21.21
CA LEU A 317 2.97 -8.12 -20.56
C LEU A 317 3.59 -9.10 -19.57
N GLU A 318 3.01 -9.21 -18.37
CA GLU A 318 3.37 -10.20 -17.38
C GLU A 318 2.12 -10.92 -16.92
N VAL A 319 2.09 -12.24 -17.08
CA VAL A 319 0.95 -13.07 -16.72
C VAL A 319 1.39 -14.30 -15.96
N THR A 320 0.47 -14.86 -15.18
CA THR A 320 0.69 -16.17 -14.59
C THR A 320 -0.48 -17.11 -14.78
N LYS A 321 -0.14 -18.41 -14.80
CA LYS A 321 -1.08 -19.50 -14.72
C LYS A 321 -0.76 -20.33 -13.48
N ASN A 322 -1.70 -20.41 -12.54
CA ASN A 322 -1.59 -21.17 -11.31
C ASN A 322 -2.01 -22.61 -11.57
N TYR A 323 -1.28 -23.57 -11.00
CA TYR A 323 -1.60 -24.99 -11.17
C TYR A 323 -1.10 -25.86 -10.00
N ASP A 324 -1.57 -27.10 -10.02
CA ASP A 324 -1.22 -28.18 -9.09
C ASP A 324 -0.90 -29.47 -9.87
N ASP A 325 -0.49 -30.52 -9.17
CA ASP A 325 -0.16 -31.82 -9.80
C ASP A 325 -1.32 -32.40 -10.63
N SER A 326 -2.58 -32.10 -10.29
CA SER A 326 -3.77 -32.61 -10.99
C SER A 326 -4.03 -31.91 -12.34
N SER A 327 -3.51 -30.70 -12.51
CA SER A 327 -3.68 -29.86 -13.70
C SER A 327 -2.40 -29.73 -14.54
N ALA A 328 -1.26 -30.21 -14.02
CA ALA A 328 0.06 -30.11 -14.66
C ALA A 328 0.12 -30.64 -16.10
N THR A 329 -0.65 -31.67 -16.46
CA THR A 329 -0.64 -32.25 -17.82
C THR A 329 -1.37 -31.40 -18.87
N ARG A 330 -2.24 -30.48 -18.43
CA ARG A 330 -3.05 -29.62 -19.31
C ARG A 330 -2.51 -28.20 -19.40
N ILE A 331 -1.65 -27.80 -18.46
CA ILE A 331 -1.23 -26.41 -18.28
C ILE A 331 -0.58 -25.80 -19.52
N ASP A 332 0.26 -26.56 -20.22
CA ASP A 332 0.95 -26.08 -21.42
C ASP A 332 -0.04 -25.79 -22.55
N GLN A 333 -1.03 -26.68 -22.76
CA GLN A 333 -2.08 -26.51 -23.78
C GLN A 333 -2.99 -25.32 -23.46
N GLU A 334 -3.36 -25.14 -22.20
CA GLU A 334 -4.18 -24.01 -21.75
C GLU A 334 -3.45 -22.68 -21.98
N ILE A 335 -2.14 -22.64 -21.70
CA ILE A 335 -1.30 -21.45 -21.92
C ILE A 335 -1.14 -21.17 -23.41
N GLU A 336 -0.82 -22.17 -24.23
CA GLU A 336 -0.68 -22.01 -25.68
C GLU A 336 -1.96 -21.45 -26.30
N ALA A 337 -3.13 -22.01 -25.95
CA ALA A 337 -4.42 -21.54 -26.45
C ALA A 337 -4.77 -20.10 -26.03
N LEU A 338 -4.22 -19.61 -24.91
CA LEU A 338 -4.36 -18.22 -24.49
C LEU A 338 -3.37 -17.30 -25.22
N LEU A 339 -2.11 -17.71 -25.34
CA LEU A 339 -1.06 -16.93 -25.98
C LEU A 339 -1.27 -16.78 -27.49
N GLU A 340 -1.84 -17.78 -28.17
CA GLU A 340 -2.18 -17.73 -29.61
C GLU A 340 -3.15 -16.60 -29.98
N LYS A 341 -3.86 -16.04 -29.01
CA LYS A 341 -4.83 -14.96 -29.21
C LYS A 341 -4.23 -13.56 -29.05
N LEU A 342 -2.94 -13.47 -28.74
CA LEU A 342 -2.26 -12.23 -28.39
C LEU A 342 -1.27 -11.79 -29.49
N ASP A 343 -1.07 -10.49 -29.60
CA ASP A 343 -0.32 -9.79 -30.65
C ASP A 343 1.11 -9.39 -30.17
N PHE A 344 1.71 -10.12 -29.23
CA PHE A 344 3.08 -9.88 -28.76
C PHE A 344 4.14 -10.22 -29.82
N ILE A 345 5.38 -9.76 -29.61
CA ILE A 345 6.52 -10.12 -30.47
C ILE A 345 6.87 -11.59 -30.25
N PRO A 346 6.69 -12.50 -31.23
CA PRO A 346 6.74 -13.96 -30.98
C PRO A 346 8.05 -14.47 -30.39
N THR A 347 9.17 -13.85 -30.73
CA THR A 347 10.52 -14.22 -30.23
C THR A 347 10.83 -13.70 -28.82
N SER A 348 9.88 -13.01 -28.19
CA SER A 348 10.08 -12.33 -26.90
C SER A 348 9.37 -13.00 -25.72
N VAL A 349 8.90 -14.23 -25.88
CA VAL A 349 8.25 -14.98 -24.80
C VAL A 349 9.29 -15.57 -23.88
N PHE A 350 9.19 -15.23 -22.60
CA PHE A 350 10.01 -15.78 -21.53
C PHE A 350 9.10 -16.47 -20.53
N THR A 351 9.48 -17.67 -20.12
CA THR A 351 8.65 -18.51 -19.27
C THR A 351 9.51 -19.11 -18.16
N THR A 352 9.04 -19.04 -16.91
CA THR A 352 9.67 -19.67 -15.75
C THR A 352 8.60 -20.40 -14.95
N ASP A 353 8.99 -21.49 -14.30
CA ASP A 353 8.12 -22.30 -13.47
C ASP A 353 8.67 -22.33 -12.03
N LEU A 354 7.86 -21.95 -11.05
CA LEU A 354 8.30 -21.76 -9.66
C LEU A 354 7.17 -22.03 -8.65
N PRO A 355 7.51 -22.30 -7.37
CA PRO A 355 6.52 -22.41 -6.31
C PRO A 355 5.66 -21.15 -6.17
N TYR A 356 4.39 -21.31 -5.76
CA TYR A 356 3.46 -20.19 -5.58
C TYR A 356 3.95 -19.13 -4.58
N LEU A 357 4.48 -19.58 -3.43
CA LEU A 357 5.10 -18.69 -2.44
C LEU A 357 6.24 -17.86 -3.03
N ASP A 358 7.11 -18.49 -3.83
CA ASP A 358 8.26 -17.82 -4.46
C ASP A 358 7.84 -16.76 -5.48
N PHE A 359 6.72 -16.98 -6.18
CA PHE A 359 6.15 -15.98 -7.08
C PHE A 359 5.57 -14.81 -6.27
N LEU A 360 4.76 -15.06 -5.24
CA LEU A 360 4.16 -14.00 -4.45
C LEU A 360 5.22 -13.18 -3.68
N ASP A 361 6.27 -13.81 -3.15
CA ASP A 361 7.36 -13.12 -2.42
C ASP A 361 8.51 -12.62 -3.34
N ARG A 362 8.28 -12.55 -4.66
CA ARG A 362 9.31 -12.21 -5.66
C ARG A 362 9.97 -10.84 -5.43
N VAL A 363 9.25 -9.88 -4.85
CA VAL A 363 9.77 -8.52 -4.61
C VAL A 363 10.72 -8.49 -3.41
N HIS A 364 10.56 -9.36 -2.41
CA HIS A 364 11.50 -9.42 -1.28
C HIS A 364 12.91 -9.84 -1.72
N LYS A 365 13.03 -10.74 -2.69
CA LYS A 365 14.32 -11.09 -3.31
C LYS A 365 15.00 -9.85 -3.92
N ASN A 366 14.23 -8.92 -4.52
CA ASN A 366 14.74 -7.67 -5.08
C ASN A 366 15.08 -6.65 -3.99
N GLU A 367 14.26 -6.54 -2.94
CA GLU A 367 14.55 -5.74 -1.75
C GLU A 367 15.93 -6.10 -1.19
N LEU A 368 16.19 -7.38 -0.90
CA LEU A 368 17.46 -7.82 -0.33
C LEU A 368 18.66 -7.45 -1.21
N LYS A 369 18.50 -7.60 -2.54
CA LYS A 369 19.53 -7.22 -3.54
C LYS A 369 19.77 -5.71 -3.59
N LEU A 370 18.74 -4.89 -3.38
CA LEU A 370 18.86 -3.43 -3.37
C LEU A 370 19.45 -2.93 -2.05
N ARG A 371 19.03 -3.51 -0.91
CA ARG A 371 19.62 -3.25 0.41
C ARG A 371 21.11 -3.56 0.44
N SER A 372 21.55 -4.68 -0.15
CA SER A 372 22.98 -5.02 -0.23
C SER A 372 23.81 -4.03 -1.05
N LYS A 373 23.16 -3.15 -1.83
CA LYS A 373 23.79 -2.09 -2.62
C LYS A 373 23.55 -0.69 -2.06
N GLY A 374 22.84 -0.57 -0.94
CA GLY A 374 22.43 0.74 -0.39
C GLY A 374 21.41 1.48 -1.26
N LEU A 375 20.64 0.76 -2.09
CA LEU A 375 19.69 1.34 -3.06
C LEU A 375 18.22 1.18 -2.64
N TRP A 376 17.97 0.63 -1.45
CA TRP A 376 16.62 0.44 -0.93
C TRP A 376 16.24 1.52 0.09
N ASP A 377 17.12 1.90 1.00
CA ASP A 377 16.82 2.91 2.02
C ASP A 377 17.21 4.31 1.50
N VAL A 378 16.56 4.72 0.40
CA VAL A 378 16.74 6.00 -0.30
C VAL A 378 15.39 6.71 -0.47
N PRO A 379 15.33 8.01 -0.85
CA PRO A 379 14.04 8.66 -1.08
C PRO A 379 13.28 8.06 -2.26
N HIS A 380 11.98 7.84 -2.09
CA HIS A 380 11.10 7.27 -3.12
C HIS A 380 9.99 8.25 -3.50
N PRO A 381 10.20 9.15 -4.47
CA PRO A 381 9.17 10.04 -4.96
C PRO A 381 8.20 9.28 -5.89
N TRP A 382 7.51 8.26 -5.36
CA TRP A 382 6.56 7.46 -6.12
C TRP A 382 5.37 8.30 -6.58
N LEU A 383 4.84 7.96 -7.75
CA LEU A 383 3.58 8.51 -8.27
C LEU A 383 2.72 7.34 -8.75
N ASN A 384 1.59 7.10 -8.10
CA ASN A 384 0.69 6.02 -8.45
C ASN A 384 -0.66 6.61 -8.86
N LEU A 385 -1.12 6.27 -10.06
CA LEU A 385 -2.30 6.85 -10.67
C LEU A 385 -3.24 5.74 -11.13
N PHE A 386 -4.54 5.96 -10.95
CA PHE A 386 -5.57 5.31 -11.73
C PHE A 386 -5.93 6.19 -12.91
N VAL A 387 -5.74 5.68 -14.13
CA VAL A 387 -5.98 6.40 -15.38
C VAL A 387 -7.16 5.72 -16.10
N PRO A 388 -8.21 6.47 -16.50
CA PRO A 388 -9.33 5.90 -17.24
C PRO A 388 -8.87 5.25 -18.56
N LYS A 389 -9.51 4.16 -18.97
CA LYS A 389 -9.19 3.46 -20.23
C LYS A 389 -9.27 4.39 -21.44
N SER A 390 -10.28 5.25 -21.53
CA SER A 390 -10.45 6.19 -22.64
C SER A 390 -9.25 7.12 -22.86
N SER A 391 -8.52 7.45 -21.79
CA SER A 391 -7.39 8.38 -21.82
C SER A 391 -6.02 7.68 -21.86
N ILE A 392 -5.96 6.35 -21.75
CA ILE A 392 -4.67 5.66 -21.55
C ILE A 392 -3.72 5.82 -22.75
N SER A 393 -4.26 5.92 -23.98
CA SER A 393 -3.46 6.15 -25.19
C SER A 393 -2.84 7.55 -25.21
N ASP A 394 -3.56 8.57 -24.73
CA ASP A 394 -3.03 9.94 -24.66
C ASP A 394 -2.03 10.08 -23.52
N PHE A 395 -2.24 9.35 -22.42
CA PHE A 395 -1.25 9.21 -21.36
C PHE A 395 0.06 8.59 -21.89
N ASP A 396 0.00 7.53 -22.69
CA ASP A 396 1.19 6.93 -23.32
C ASP A 396 1.95 7.93 -24.20
N LYS A 397 1.25 8.65 -25.08
CA LYS A 397 1.86 9.65 -25.97
C LYS A 397 2.51 10.79 -25.20
N GLY A 398 1.81 11.34 -24.20
CA GLY A 398 2.28 12.52 -23.46
C GLY A 398 3.33 12.19 -22.39
N VAL A 399 3.19 11.04 -21.73
CA VAL A 399 4.03 10.69 -20.58
C VAL A 399 5.13 9.72 -20.97
N PHE A 400 4.78 8.51 -21.42
CA PHE A 400 5.78 7.47 -21.69
C PHE A 400 6.68 7.82 -22.87
N LYS A 401 6.10 8.33 -23.97
CA LYS A 401 6.82 8.77 -25.17
C LYS A 401 7.23 10.25 -25.15
N GLY A 402 6.88 10.97 -24.08
CA GLY A 402 7.09 12.41 -23.96
C GLY A 402 7.88 12.77 -22.71
N ILE A 403 7.18 13.02 -21.60
CA ILE A 403 7.76 13.57 -20.36
C ILE A 403 8.92 12.73 -19.80
N LEU A 404 8.87 11.40 -19.93
CA LEU A 404 9.91 10.52 -19.39
C LEU A 404 11.24 10.62 -20.13
N GLY A 405 11.23 10.89 -21.44
CA GLY A 405 12.42 10.76 -22.27
C GLY A 405 12.91 9.31 -22.35
N ASN A 406 14.23 9.10 -22.22
CA ASN A 406 14.90 7.80 -22.38
C ASN A 406 15.63 7.31 -21.11
N LYS A 407 15.32 7.88 -19.95
CA LYS A 407 15.92 7.51 -18.66
C LYS A 407 14.84 7.34 -17.61
N THR A 408 15.04 6.38 -16.70
CA THR A 408 14.16 6.16 -15.55
C THR A 408 14.98 5.84 -14.31
N SER A 409 14.32 5.96 -13.15
CA SER A 409 14.93 5.61 -11.87
C SER A 409 14.04 4.61 -11.12
N GLY A 410 13.78 3.45 -11.72
CA GLY A 410 12.90 2.41 -11.18
C GLY A 410 11.81 1.97 -12.16
N PRO A 411 11.06 0.90 -11.85
CA PRO A 411 10.08 0.33 -12.76
C PRO A 411 8.84 1.22 -12.89
N ILE A 412 8.16 1.05 -14.03
CA ILE A 412 6.88 1.70 -14.30
C ILE A 412 5.86 0.59 -14.56
N LEU A 413 4.94 0.39 -13.62
CA LEU A 413 3.86 -0.59 -13.79
C LEU A 413 2.73 0.04 -14.60
N ILE A 414 2.13 -0.77 -15.47
CA ILE A 414 0.90 -0.44 -16.16
C ILE A 414 0.04 -1.68 -16.38
N TYR A 415 -1.19 -1.67 -15.85
CA TYR A 415 -2.14 -2.75 -16.09
C TYR A 415 -3.59 -2.32 -15.82
N PRO A 416 -4.56 -2.87 -16.58
CA PRO A 416 -5.96 -2.55 -16.41
C PRO A 416 -6.61 -3.39 -15.30
N MET A 417 -7.69 -2.87 -14.75
CA MET A 417 -8.55 -3.53 -13.77
C MET A 417 -10.02 -3.30 -14.14
N ASN A 418 -10.88 -4.23 -13.75
CA ASN A 418 -12.32 -4.13 -13.96
C ASN A 418 -12.97 -3.42 -12.76
N ARG A 419 -13.70 -2.32 -13.00
CA ARG A 419 -14.36 -1.50 -11.96
C ARG A 419 -15.49 -2.25 -11.25
N ASP A 420 -16.12 -3.24 -11.89
CA ASP A 420 -17.17 -4.08 -11.28
C ASP A 420 -16.66 -4.89 -10.08
N LYS A 421 -15.34 -5.07 -9.95
CA LYS A 421 -14.70 -5.71 -8.78
C LYS A 421 -14.47 -4.77 -7.59
N TRP A 422 -14.87 -3.50 -7.72
CA TRP A 422 -14.66 -2.47 -6.71
C TRP A 422 -16.00 -2.01 -6.13
N ASP A 423 -16.18 -2.21 -4.83
CA ASP A 423 -17.38 -1.74 -4.14
C ASP A 423 -17.34 -0.22 -3.93
N GLN A 424 -18.23 0.49 -4.63
CA GLN A 424 -18.32 1.95 -4.60
C GLN A 424 -18.83 2.52 -3.26
N ARG A 425 -19.37 1.67 -2.37
CA ARG A 425 -19.70 2.04 -0.98
C ARG A 425 -18.46 2.33 -0.15
N THR A 426 -17.33 1.70 -0.48
CA THR A 426 -16.06 1.91 0.21
C THR A 426 -15.51 3.33 0.01
N SER A 427 -14.51 3.72 0.80
CA SER A 427 -13.89 5.03 0.74
C SER A 427 -12.86 5.18 -0.39
N VAL A 428 -12.53 4.11 -1.10
CA VAL A 428 -11.59 4.16 -2.22
C VAL A 428 -12.13 5.02 -3.37
N VAL A 429 -11.22 5.69 -4.07
CA VAL A 429 -11.52 6.57 -5.19
C VAL A 429 -10.93 5.98 -6.46
N THR A 430 -11.79 5.73 -7.45
CA THR A 430 -11.43 5.20 -8.77
C THR A 430 -11.95 6.15 -9.86
N PRO A 431 -11.39 6.09 -11.09
CA PRO A 431 -12.03 6.64 -12.27
C PRO A 431 -13.43 6.08 -12.49
N ASP A 432 -14.27 6.83 -13.21
CA ASP A 432 -15.64 6.44 -13.53
C ASP A 432 -15.75 5.78 -14.91
N GLU A 433 -15.00 4.69 -15.10
CA GLU A 433 -15.05 3.86 -16.30
C GLU A 433 -15.00 2.38 -15.91
N ASP A 434 -15.64 1.51 -16.71
CA ASP A 434 -15.68 0.06 -16.45
C ASP A 434 -14.29 -0.57 -16.40
N VAL A 435 -13.34 0.02 -17.13
CA VAL A 435 -11.92 -0.34 -17.10
C VAL A 435 -11.09 0.90 -16.83
N PHE A 436 -10.14 0.79 -15.91
CA PHE A 436 -9.12 1.79 -15.68
C PHE A 436 -7.78 1.12 -15.39
N TYR A 437 -6.69 1.84 -15.58
CA TYR A 437 -5.34 1.34 -15.44
C TYR A 437 -4.70 1.83 -14.15
N LEU A 438 -3.99 0.95 -13.44
CA LEU A 438 -2.89 1.42 -12.60
C LEU A 438 -1.76 1.89 -13.51
N VAL A 439 -1.20 3.06 -13.20
CA VAL A 439 0.10 3.51 -13.68
C VAL A 439 0.94 3.91 -12.47
N ALA A 440 1.99 3.15 -12.17
CA ALA A 440 2.81 3.34 -10.97
C ALA A 440 4.27 3.59 -11.33
N PHE A 441 4.74 4.80 -11.06
CA PHE A 441 6.15 5.19 -11.19
C PHE A 441 6.87 4.89 -9.87
N LEU A 442 7.52 3.74 -9.76
CA LEU A 442 8.18 3.30 -8.53
C LEU A 442 9.62 3.80 -8.48
N ARG A 443 9.75 5.11 -8.31
CA ARG A 443 11.01 5.85 -8.41
C ARG A 443 11.91 5.70 -7.16
N SER A 444 13.22 5.61 -7.35
CA SER A 444 14.23 5.77 -6.30
C SER A 444 15.11 6.98 -6.64
N ALA A 445 15.24 7.93 -5.73
CA ALA A 445 16.13 9.08 -5.89
C ALA A 445 17.53 8.72 -5.40
N LEU A 446 18.55 8.98 -6.23
CA LEU A 446 19.94 8.63 -5.96
C LEU A 446 20.83 9.87 -5.97
N ASP A 447 21.81 9.89 -5.08
CA ASP A 447 22.87 10.90 -5.04
C ASP A 447 24.16 10.31 -5.63
N ASN A 448 24.16 10.13 -6.96
CA ASN A 448 25.26 9.50 -7.70
C ASN A 448 25.85 10.41 -8.80
N GLY A 449 25.48 11.69 -8.81
CA GLY A 449 25.90 12.67 -9.82
C GLY A 449 25.08 12.70 -11.11
N ASP A 450 24.10 11.80 -11.31
CA ASP A 450 23.15 11.91 -12.42
C ASP A 450 21.94 12.77 -12.01
N GLU A 451 21.86 13.98 -12.57
CA GLU A 451 20.77 14.95 -12.31
C GLU A 451 19.38 14.32 -12.49
N THR A 452 19.23 13.41 -13.46
CA THR A 452 17.94 12.76 -13.78
C THR A 452 17.46 11.76 -12.72
N GLN A 453 18.32 11.41 -11.77
CA GLN A 453 17.99 10.52 -10.66
C GLN A 453 17.88 11.26 -9.33
N THR A 454 18.08 12.58 -9.31
CA THR A 454 17.93 13.38 -8.08
C THR A 454 16.47 13.47 -7.63
N LEU A 455 16.28 13.66 -6.32
CA LEU A 455 14.94 13.82 -5.74
C LEU A 455 14.18 15.01 -6.34
N GLU A 456 14.88 16.12 -6.57
CA GLU A 456 14.31 17.33 -7.14
C GLU A 456 13.80 17.09 -8.56
N TYR A 457 14.64 16.51 -9.43
CA TYR A 457 14.27 16.19 -10.80
C TYR A 457 13.06 15.25 -10.87
N LEU A 458 13.10 14.15 -10.11
CA LEU A 458 12.02 13.16 -10.11
C LEU A 458 10.71 13.74 -9.57
N THR A 459 10.78 14.58 -8.54
CA THR A 459 9.61 15.30 -8.00
C THR A 459 9.05 16.30 -9.02
N GLN A 460 9.92 17.03 -9.73
CA GLN A 460 9.50 17.95 -10.79
C GLN A 460 8.87 17.19 -11.97
N GLN A 461 9.42 16.03 -12.34
CA GLN A 461 8.84 15.17 -13.38
C GLN A 461 7.44 14.68 -12.97
N ASN A 462 7.23 14.27 -11.71
CA ASN A 462 5.90 13.92 -11.21
C ASN A 462 4.90 15.09 -11.33
N ARG A 463 5.32 16.32 -10.98
CA ARG A 463 4.48 17.53 -11.16
C ARG A 463 4.13 17.77 -12.64
N ARG A 464 5.08 17.57 -13.55
CA ARG A 464 4.83 17.69 -15.00
C ARG A 464 3.82 16.65 -15.49
N ILE A 465 3.87 15.42 -14.99
CA ILE A 465 2.90 14.36 -15.32
C ILE A 465 1.50 14.72 -14.84
N LEU A 466 1.38 15.17 -13.58
CA LEU A 466 0.09 15.59 -13.02
C LEU A 466 -0.49 16.79 -13.78
N LYS A 467 0.35 17.80 -14.08
CA LYS A 467 -0.05 18.95 -14.89
C LYS A 467 -0.49 18.56 -16.30
N PHE A 468 0.22 17.63 -16.95
CA PHE A 468 -0.20 17.11 -18.25
C PHE A 468 -1.58 16.46 -18.18
N CYS A 469 -1.85 15.65 -17.15
CA CYS A 469 -3.17 15.03 -16.97
C CYS A 469 -4.26 16.10 -16.82
N GLU A 470 -4.00 17.15 -16.05
CA GLU A 470 -4.92 18.29 -15.89
C GLU A 470 -5.16 19.02 -17.22
N ASP A 471 -4.09 19.44 -17.90
CA ASP A 471 -4.15 20.21 -19.16
C ASP A 471 -4.82 19.40 -20.29
N ALA A 472 -4.61 18.08 -20.32
CA ALA A 472 -5.23 17.16 -21.28
C ALA A 472 -6.65 16.71 -20.87
N GLY A 473 -7.15 17.13 -19.71
CA GLY A 473 -8.48 16.75 -19.22
C GLY A 473 -8.61 15.29 -18.77
N ILE A 474 -7.49 14.58 -18.57
CA ILE A 474 -7.45 13.18 -18.13
C ILE A 474 -7.96 13.11 -16.68
N LYS A 475 -9.09 12.43 -16.48
CA LYS A 475 -9.74 12.26 -15.17
C LYS A 475 -9.07 11.19 -14.30
N MET A 476 -7.75 11.30 -14.15
CA MET A 476 -6.97 10.40 -13.29
C MET A 476 -7.33 10.59 -11.81
N LYS A 477 -7.10 9.56 -11.01
CA LYS A 477 -7.14 9.62 -9.54
C LYS A 477 -5.81 9.12 -9.00
N GLN A 478 -5.27 9.73 -7.94
CA GLN A 478 -4.06 9.21 -7.30
C GLN A 478 -4.40 7.96 -6.46
N TYR A 479 -3.59 6.91 -6.58
CA TYR A 479 -3.56 5.81 -5.62
C TYR A 479 -2.45 6.07 -4.60
N LEU A 480 -2.67 5.73 -3.33
CA LEU A 480 -1.85 6.21 -2.21
C LEU A 480 -1.73 7.76 -2.22
N PRO A 481 -2.87 8.47 -2.29
CA PRO A 481 -2.89 9.91 -2.55
C PRO A 481 -2.14 10.71 -1.49
N HIS A 482 -1.51 11.79 -1.93
CA HIS A 482 -0.96 12.81 -1.05
C HIS A 482 -1.32 14.20 -1.56
N HIS A 483 -2.17 14.88 -0.80
CA HIS A 483 -2.56 16.26 -1.05
C HIS A 483 -2.29 17.12 0.19
N THR A 484 -1.90 18.37 -0.03
CA THR A 484 -1.60 19.31 1.06
C THR A 484 -2.68 20.37 1.25
N ALA A 485 -3.50 20.62 0.23
CA ALA A 485 -4.66 21.49 0.32
C ALA A 485 -5.95 20.68 0.48
N GLN A 486 -6.90 21.21 1.25
CA GLN A 486 -8.20 20.58 1.43
C GLN A 486 -9.00 20.51 0.11
N GLN A 487 -8.89 21.54 -0.73
CA GLN A 487 -9.59 21.56 -2.03
C GLN A 487 -9.15 20.39 -2.92
N ASP A 488 -7.85 20.08 -2.96
CA ASP A 488 -7.35 18.93 -3.71
C ASP A 488 -7.95 17.61 -3.21
N TRP A 489 -8.22 17.48 -1.90
CA TRP A 489 -8.93 16.32 -1.34
C TRP A 489 -10.40 16.30 -1.75
N VAL A 490 -11.08 17.44 -1.76
CA VAL A 490 -12.46 17.56 -2.26
C VAL A 490 -12.52 17.12 -3.73
N ASP A 491 -11.59 17.59 -4.55
CA ASP A 491 -11.51 17.24 -5.98
C ASP A 491 -11.12 15.77 -6.20
N HIS A 492 -10.26 15.23 -5.33
CA HIS A 492 -9.90 13.82 -5.31
C HIS A 492 -11.14 12.95 -5.04
N PHE A 493 -11.86 13.18 -3.94
CA PHE A 493 -13.05 12.40 -3.60
C PHE A 493 -14.24 12.67 -4.54
N GLY A 494 -14.34 13.87 -5.13
CA GLY A 494 -15.46 14.29 -5.95
C GLY A 494 -16.79 14.09 -5.22
N ASP A 495 -17.73 13.41 -5.87
CA ASP A 495 -19.07 13.13 -5.33
C ASP A 495 -19.05 12.28 -4.04
N LYS A 496 -17.93 11.63 -3.71
CA LYS A 496 -17.77 10.89 -2.44
C LYS A 496 -17.43 11.78 -1.25
N TRP A 497 -17.06 13.06 -1.46
CA TRP A 497 -16.54 13.94 -0.41
C TRP A 497 -17.51 14.11 0.75
N ASP A 498 -18.78 14.43 0.47
CA ASP A 498 -19.77 14.69 1.52
C ASP A 498 -19.97 13.44 2.39
N ARG A 499 -20.05 12.26 1.78
CA ARG A 499 -20.12 10.99 2.49
C ARG A 499 -18.87 10.77 3.36
N PHE A 500 -17.68 10.98 2.81
CA PHE A 500 -16.41 10.83 3.53
C PHE A 500 -16.34 11.78 4.74
N TYR A 501 -16.74 13.05 4.56
CA TYR A 501 -16.81 14.06 5.61
C TYR A 501 -17.80 13.69 6.71
N HIS A 502 -19.02 13.26 6.35
CA HIS A 502 -20.02 12.82 7.32
C HIS A 502 -19.53 11.62 8.14
N LYS A 503 -18.87 10.64 7.50
CA LYS A 503 -18.25 9.51 8.21
C LYS A 503 -17.13 9.93 9.13
N LYS A 504 -16.38 10.98 8.78
CA LYS A 504 -15.36 11.55 9.69
C LYS A 504 -16.03 12.10 10.95
N LEU A 505 -17.09 12.88 10.81
CA LEU A 505 -17.85 13.41 11.96
C LEU A 505 -18.47 12.30 12.81
N GLU A 506 -18.92 11.21 12.18
CA GLU A 506 -19.53 10.07 12.87
C GLU A 506 -18.50 9.29 13.72
N PHE A 507 -17.33 8.97 13.15
CA PHE A 507 -16.40 8.02 13.77
C PHE A 507 -15.14 8.65 14.38
N ASP A 508 -14.72 9.83 13.93
CA ASP A 508 -13.61 10.60 14.51
C ASP A 508 -13.93 12.12 14.50
N PRO A 509 -14.94 12.57 15.28
CA PRO A 509 -15.38 13.96 15.26
C PRO A 509 -14.32 14.94 15.72
N ARG A 510 -13.33 14.48 16.51
CA ARG A 510 -12.20 15.31 16.96
C ARG A 510 -11.03 15.35 15.96
N ARG A 511 -11.11 14.56 14.88
CA ARG A 511 -10.13 14.51 13.79
C ARG A 511 -8.73 14.20 14.30
N ILE A 512 -8.62 13.28 15.25
CA ILE A 512 -7.36 12.91 15.90
C ILE A 512 -6.62 11.80 15.17
N LEU A 513 -7.30 11.01 14.35
CA LEU A 513 -6.72 9.84 13.68
C LEU A 513 -6.01 10.18 12.37
N ALA A 514 -4.86 9.54 12.14
CA ALA A 514 -4.12 9.50 10.88
C ALA A 514 -3.92 10.89 10.25
N THR A 515 -3.47 11.85 11.06
CA THR A 515 -3.32 13.26 10.67
C THR A 515 -2.21 13.48 9.64
N GLY A 516 -1.29 12.52 9.50
CA GLY A 516 -0.31 12.46 8.41
C GLY A 516 -0.93 12.46 7.01
N GLN A 517 -2.20 12.06 6.87
CA GLN A 517 -2.94 12.17 5.61
C GLN A 517 -3.27 13.61 5.21
N ARG A 518 -3.32 14.54 6.17
CA ARG A 518 -3.61 15.97 5.93
C ARG A 518 -4.98 16.24 5.27
N ILE A 519 -5.95 15.35 5.46
CA ILE A 519 -7.33 15.56 4.98
C ILE A 519 -8.08 16.49 5.93
N PHE A 520 -7.94 16.26 7.24
CA PHE A 520 -8.65 16.97 8.29
C PHE A 520 -7.68 17.46 9.36
N ASN A 521 -7.86 18.71 9.78
CA ASN A 521 -7.13 19.28 10.91
C ASN A 521 -7.79 18.89 12.24
N PRO A 522 -7.02 18.49 13.26
CA PRO A 522 -7.53 18.20 14.59
C PRO A 522 -8.32 19.37 15.18
N SER A 523 -9.42 19.07 15.85
CA SER A 523 -10.22 20.07 16.56
C SER A 523 -10.01 19.93 18.07
N PHE A 524 -9.03 20.66 18.58
CA PHE A 524 -8.80 20.77 20.02
C PHE A 524 -9.37 22.08 20.55
N THR A 525 -9.96 22.05 21.75
CA THR A 525 -10.37 23.26 22.44
C THR A 525 -9.15 24.13 22.75
N THR A 526 -9.00 25.23 22.03
CA THR A 526 -8.08 26.30 22.45
C THR A 526 -8.73 26.97 23.65
N GLN A 527 -8.22 26.71 24.86
CA GLN A 527 -8.43 27.67 25.93
C GLN A 527 -7.76 28.97 25.48
N LEU A 528 -8.58 29.93 25.07
CA LEU A 528 -8.21 31.35 25.05
C LEU A 528 -7.69 31.68 26.45
N ALA A 529 -6.37 31.77 26.58
CA ALA A 529 -5.74 32.40 27.72
C ALA A 529 -5.98 33.90 27.59
N PHE A 530 -6.98 34.43 28.30
CA PHE A 530 -7.05 35.84 28.64
C PHE A 530 -7.71 36.07 30.01
N SER A 531 -7.16 37.07 30.70
CA SER A 531 -7.47 37.67 32.01
C SER A 531 -7.07 36.81 33.23
N TRP A 532 -6.16 37.25 34.09
CA TRP A 532 -5.87 38.62 34.58
C TRP A 532 -4.39 38.98 34.61
#